data_AF-A0A3R5UAP2-F1
#
_entry.id   AF-A0A3R5UAP2-F1
#
_cell.length_a   1.000
_cell.length_b   1.000
_cell.length_c   1.000
_cell.angle_alpha   90.00
_cell.angle_beta   90.00
_cell.angle_gamma   90.00
#
_symmetry.space_group_name_H-M   'P 1'
#
loop_
_entity.id
_entity.type
_entity.pdbx_description
1 polymer ?
#
loop_
_entity_poly.entity_id
_entity_poly.type
_entity_poly.pdbx_seq_one_letter_code
_entity_poly.pdbx_strand_id
1 'polypeptide(L)'
;MSKQQVIDSIPSGWEVKGRALYDKNNLYRARIDPPDNVTNYDHIHLYDYFNKKNNKLNILLDEKFNRVPYNSPDGHIKIMP
;
A
#
# COMPACT_ATOMS: atom_id res chain seq x y z
N MET A 1 1.08 -7.93 11.96
CA MET A 1 -0.14 -8.25 11.21
C MET A 1 0.27 -9.05 9.99
N SER A 2 -0.30 -10.24 9.77
CA SER A 2 0.02 -11.06 8.60
C SER A 2 -0.63 -10.53 7.32
N LYS A 3 -0.16 -10.99 6.15
CA LYS A 3 -0.83 -10.71 4.87
C LYS A 3 -2.31 -11.06 4.90
N GLN A 4 -2.65 -12.23 5.46
CA GLN A 4 -4.05 -12.66 5.55
C GLN A 4 -4.85 -11.77 6.51
N GLN A 5 -4.27 -11.38 7.65
CA GLN A 5 -4.92 -10.44 8.58
C GLN A 5 -5.19 -9.08 7.92
N VAL A 6 -4.29 -8.57 7.07
CA VAL A 6 -4.55 -7.36 6.28
C VAL A 6 -5.76 -7.57 5.37
N ILE A 7 -5.77 -8.65 4.59
CA ILE A 7 -6.84 -8.98 3.64
C ILE A 7 -8.19 -9.12 4.36
N ASP A 8 -8.22 -9.82 5.49
CA ASP A 8 -9.44 -10.04 6.27
C ASP A 8 -9.94 -8.77 6.96
N SER A 9 -9.07 -7.77 7.14
CA SER A 9 -9.37 -6.50 7.79
C SER A 9 -9.76 -5.37 6.83
N ILE A 10 -9.74 -5.59 5.51
CA ILE A 10 -10.06 -4.52 4.56
C ILE A 10 -11.52 -4.09 4.71
N PRO A 11 -11.84 -2.80 4.53
CA PRO A 11 -13.21 -2.32 4.66
C PRO A 11 -14.15 -2.98 3.64
N SER A 12 -15.42 -3.13 4.02
CA SER A 12 -16.45 -3.64 3.11
C SER A 12 -16.51 -2.83 1.81
N GLY A 13 -16.67 -3.54 0.69
CA GLY A 13 -16.67 -2.96 -0.66
C GLY A 13 -15.27 -2.66 -1.21
N TRP A 14 -14.19 -2.95 -0.48
CA TRP A 14 -12.85 -2.96 -1.05
C TRP A 14 -12.59 -4.28 -1.78
N GLU A 15 -11.75 -4.23 -2.81
CA GLU A 15 -11.40 -5.38 -3.63
C GLU A 15 -9.89 -5.67 -3.55
N VAL A 16 -9.54 -6.95 -3.49
CA VAL A 16 -8.16 -7.42 -3.61
C VAL A 16 -7.97 -8.04 -5.00
N LYS A 17 -7.01 -7.53 -5.76
CA LYS A 17 -6.62 -8.06 -7.08
C LYS A 17 -5.13 -8.39 -7.07
N GLY A 18 -4.81 -9.66 -6.84
CA GLY A 18 -3.43 -10.11 -6.66
C GLY A 18 -2.79 -9.47 -5.43
N ARG A 19 -1.86 -8.53 -5.64
CA ARG A 19 -1.17 -7.78 -4.58
C ARG A 19 -1.80 -6.41 -4.30
N ALA A 20 -2.71 -5.95 -5.14
CA ALA A 20 -3.28 -4.62 -5.10
C ALA A 20 -4.61 -4.59 -4.34
N LEU A 21 -4.82 -3.53 -3.56
CA LEU A 21 -6.06 -3.25 -2.82
C LEU A 21 -6.71 -1.99 -3.40
N TYR A 22 -7.98 -2.11 -3.76
CA TYR A 22 -8.80 -1.04 -4.32
C TYR A 22 -9.94 -0.70 -3.37
N ASP A 23 -10.25 0.59 -3.23
CA ASP A 23 -11.43 1.02 -2.48
C ASP A 23 -12.73 0.80 -3.28
N LYS A 24 -13.87 1.08 -2.64
CA LYS A 24 -15.22 1.00 -3.23
C LYS A 24 -15.44 1.85 -4.48
N ASN A 25 -14.56 2.83 -4.75
CA ASN A 25 -14.61 3.67 -5.94
C ASN A 25 -13.62 3.17 -7.01
N ASN A 26 -13.08 1.96 -6.86
CA ASN A 26 -12.06 1.36 -7.70
C ASN A 26 -10.75 2.18 -7.75
N LEU A 27 -10.45 2.92 -6.69
CA LEU A 27 -9.18 3.64 -6.54
C LEU A 27 -8.16 2.76 -5.86
N TYR A 28 -6.93 2.74 -6.38
CA TYR A 28 -5.82 2.00 -5.82
C TYR A 28 -5.35 2.64 -4.51
N ARG A 29 -5.41 1.88 -3.41
CA ARG A 29 -5.11 2.40 -2.06
C ARG A 29 -3.90 1.76 -1.41
N ALA A 30 -3.63 0.50 -1.71
CA ALA A 30 -2.49 -0.19 -1.13
C ALA A 30 -1.95 -1.30 -2.04
N ARG A 31 -0.71 -1.73 -1.76
CA ARG A 31 -0.11 -2.92 -2.34
C ARG A 31 0.62 -3.72 -1.29
N ILE A 32 0.43 -5.03 -1.26
CA ILE A 32 1.19 -5.95 -0.42
C ILE A 32 2.30 -6.59 -1.24
N ASP A 33 3.54 -6.44 -0.78
CA ASP A 33 4.74 -6.82 -1.49
C ASP A 33 5.61 -7.77 -0.63
N PRO A 34 6.26 -8.78 -1.22
CA PRO A 34 7.28 -9.58 -0.53
C PRO A 34 8.55 -8.74 -0.30
N PRO A 35 9.57 -9.27 0.41
CA PRO A 35 10.89 -8.67 0.46
C PRO A 35 11.40 -8.21 -0.90
N ASP A 36 12.10 -7.09 -0.91
CA ASP A 36 12.70 -6.48 -2.09
C ASP A 36 14.09 -5.90 -1.78
N ASN A 37 14.64 -5.08 -2.68
CA ASN A 37 15.97 -4.48 -2.50
C ASN A 37 16.02 -3.40 -1.39
N VAL A 38 14.86 -2.93 -0.91
CA VAL A 38 14.75 -1.90 0.14
C VAL A 38 14.53 -2.56 1.50
N THR A 39 13.73 -3.63 1.55
CA THR A 39 13.36 -4.32 2.80
C THR A 39 13.45 -5.83 2.68
N ASN A 40 13.88 -6.49 3.75
CA ASN A 40 14.01 -7.96 3.82
C ASN A 40 12.77 -8.66 4.40
N TYR A 41 11.62 -7.99 4.42
CA TYR A 41 10.38 -8.48 5.00
C TYR A 41 9.18 -8.18 4.09
N ASP A 42 8.11 -8.98 4.22
CA ASP A 42 6.83 -8.65 3.59
C ASP A 42 6.36 -7.28 4.11
N HIS A 43 5.89 -6.44 3.21
CA HIS A 43 5.48 -5.07 3.55
C HIS A 43 4.24 -4.65 2.77
N ILE A 44 3.60 -3.58 3.24
CA ILE A 44 2.51 -2.91 2.55
C ILE A 44 2.90 -1.47 2.23
N HIS A 45 2.56 -1.04 1.02
CA HIS A 45 2.56 0.36 0.63
C HIS A 45 1.15 0.93 0.73
N LEU A 46 1.02 2.11 1.32
CA LEU A 46 -0.23 2.87 1.39
C LEU A 46 -0.17 4.10 0.49
N TYR A 47 -1.32 4.48 -0.06
CA TYR A 47 -1.40 5.56 -1.04
C TYR A 47 -2.54 6.54 -0.78
N ASP A 48 -2.22 7.83 -0.83
CA ASP A 48 -3.14 8.94 -0.53
C ASP A 48 -4.25 9.10 -1.58
N TYR A 49 -3.90 9.45 -2.83
CA TYR A 49 -4.86 9.59 -3.94
C TYR A 49 -4.15 9.67 -5.31
N PHE A 50 -4.96 9.58 -6.37
CA PHE A 50 -4.55 9.78 -7.76
C PHE A 50 -4.40 11.27 -8.11
N ASN A 51 -3.19 11.72 -8.44
CA ASN A 51 -2.97 13.07 -8.93
C ASN A 51 -2.89 13.09 -10.46
N LYS A 52 -3.97 13.57 -11.11
CA LYS A 52 -4.04 13.72 -12.58
C LYS A 52 -2.97 14.66 -13.15
N LYS A 53 -2.46 15.63 -12.39
CA LYS A 53 -1.59 16.68 -12.94
C LYS A 53 -0.18 16.22 -13.27
N ASN A 54 0.31 15.19 -12.61
CA ASN A 54 1.71 14.75 -12.73
C ASN A 54 1.85 13.34 -13.29
N ASN A 55 0.74 12.71 -13.72
CA ASN A 55 0.69 11.32 -14.19
C ASN A 55 1.37 10.32 -13.23
N LYS A 56 1.59 10.73 -11.97
CA LYS A 56 2.16 9.90 -10.93
C LYS A 56 1.00 9.27 -10.20
N LEU A 57 0.80 8.00 -10.52
CA LEU A 57 -0.11 7.14 -9.80
C LEU A 57 0.39 7.07 -8.35
N ASN A 58 -0.40 7.65 -7.46
CA ASN A 58 -0.42 7.36 -6.03
C ASN A 58 0.80 7.90 -5.22
N ILE A 59 0.53 8.86 -4.33
CA ILE A 59 1.54 9.38 -3.38
C ILE A 59 1.73 8.36 -2.25
N LEU A 60 2.96 7.88 -2.06
CA LEU A 60 3.32 6.93 -1.01
C LEU A 60 3.21 7.58 0.37
N LEU A 61 2.66 6.83 1.32
CA LEU A 61 2.50 7.24 2.70
C LEU A 61 3.35 6.37 3.63
N ASP A 62 3.87 6.99 4.70
CA ASP A 62 4.45 6.27 5.84
C ASP A 62 3.35 5.73 6.80
N GLU A 63 3.77 5.03 7.86
CA GLU A 63 2.84 4.48 8.88
C GLU A 63 2.02 5.54 9.64
N LYS A 64 2.44 6.81 9.58
CA LYS A 64 1.77 7.96 10.21
C LYS A 64 0.93 8.76 9.20
N PHE A 65 0.76 8.25 7.98
CA PHE A 65 0.06 8.90 6.87
C PHE A 65 0.72 10.20 6.38
N ASN A 66 2.02 10.39 6.63
CA ASN A 66 2.78 11.46 5.99
C ASN A 66 3.21 11.04 4.58
N ARG A 67 3.24 12.01 3.67
CA ARG A 67 3.74 11.79 2.31
C ARG A 67 5.24 11.62 2.31
N VAL A 68 5.71 10.56 1.68
CA VAL A 68 7.14 10.26 1.52
C VAL A 68 7.50 10.08 0.05
N PRO A 69 8.78 10.24 -0.33
CA PRO A 69 9.25 9.87 -1.66
C PRO A 69 8.87 8.44 -2.02
N TYR A 70 8.58 8.18 -3.31
CA TYR A 70 8.10 6.87 -3.78
C TYR A 70 9.07 5.70 -3.53
N ASN A 71 10.36 6.01 -3.35
CA ASN A 71 11.44 5.08 -3.08
C ASN A 71 11.89 5.13 -1.60
N SER A 72 11.14 5.82 -0.73
CA SER A 72 11.50 5.90 0.68
C SER A 72 11.27 4.55 1.37
N PRO A 73 12.25 4.04 2.14
CA PRO A 73 12.05 2.90 3.03
C PRO A 73 10.88 3.13 4.01
N ASP A 74 10.63 4.38 4.40
CA ASP A 74 9.56 4.74 5.34
C ASP A 74 8.15 4.35 4.83
N GLY A 75 7.98 4.23 3.52
CA GLY A 75 6.73 3.76 2.92
C GLY A 75 6.61 2.23 2.81
N HIS A 76 7.58 1.47 3.32
CA HIS A 76 7.56 0.00 3.36
C HIS A 76 7.13 -0.45 4.77
N ILE A 77 5.83 -0.43 5.01
CA ILE A 77 5.26 -0.72 6.34
C ILE A 77 5.29 -2.23 6.55
N LYS A 78 6.05 -2.68 7.54
CA LYS A 78 6.27 -4.10 7.81
C LYS A 78 4.95 -4.82 8.11
N ILE A 79 4.70 -5.90 7.38
CA ILE A 79 3.72 -6.92 7.76
C ILE A 79 4.48 -8.16 8.23
N MET A 80 3.89 -8.89 9.15
CA MET A 80 4.44 -10.16 9.60
C MET A 80 4.09 -11.24 8.58
N PRO A 81 4.83 -12.36 8.53
CA PRO A 81 4.35 -13.56 7.86
C PRO A 81 3.04 -14.09 8.49
#